data_AF-A0A955TAP5-F1
#
_entry.id   AF-A0A955TAP5-F1
#
_cell.length_a   1.000
_cell.length_b   1.000
_cell.length_c   1.000
_cell.angle_alpha   90.00
_cell.angle_beta   90.00
_cell.angle_gamma   90.00
#
_symmetry.space_group_name_H-M   'P 1'
#
loop_
_entity.id
_entity.type
_entity.pdbx_description
1 polymer ?
#
loop_
_entity_poly.entity_id
_entity_poly.type
_entity_poly.pdbx_seq_one_letter_code
_entity_poly.pdbx_strand_id
1 'polypeptide(L)'
;MMRFQRRDLLKGACGSAALAMVGDRARAESRPSAADLDRAVEEPILDLSGLADPIEIESIDLLKKGDEYFVRVRSTDGPEGVSVSNGRADVFHPILNELVIPFFIGKDARQIEPLLFDLYRYRSNYKLQGLAFWCAQAWVEFAILDLLGRIAGKSIGELFGPIVRREVPFYVASGRRDSTPQEEVEYLKGLVEESGAKAVKFRVGGRMSRNQDALPNRTKTLIPLSREELGDEIAIHADSNSSYDPTHAIEIGRMLEEIDAVYFEEPCPFDHLEETKEVTDTLTIPVAGGEQEFSEWRFRWMIQNRGVDIVQPDLHYYGG
;
A
#
# COMPACT_ATOMS: atom_id res chain seq x y z
N MET A 1 27.19 -15.97 39.19
CA MET A 1 28.08 -15.38 38.17
C MET A 1 27.33 -15.37 36.84
N MET A 2 26.57 -14.31 36.59
CA MET A 2 26.05 -13.98 35.26
C MET A 2 26.18 -12.46 35.17
N ARG A 3 27.16 -12.00 34.39
CA ARG A 3 27.41 -10.58 34.13
C ARG A 3 26.37 -10.12 33.11
N PHE A 4 25.38 -9.35 33.54
CA PHE A 4 24.60 -8.53 32.62
C PHE A 4 25.53 -7.44 32.05
N GLN A 5 25.84 -7.53 30.76
CA GLN A 5 26.57 -6.49 30.07
C GLN A 5 25.64 -5.30 29.84
N ARG A 6 26.10 -4.09 30.20
CA ARG A 6 25.43 -2.79 29.96
C ARG A 6 25.21 -2.44 28.47
N ARG A 7 25.32 -3.40 27.53
CA ARG A 7 25.20 -3.19 26.08
C ARG A 7 23.82 -3.56 25.51
N ASP A 8 22.96 -4.26 26.26
CA ASP A 8 21.64 -4.66 25.76
C ASP A 8 20.52 -3.63 26.05
N LEU A 9 20.81 -2.60 26.84
CA LEU A 9 19.87 -1.51 27.17
C LEU A 9 19.71 -0.45 26.06
N LEU A 10 20.48 -0.54 24.96
CA LEU A 10 20.44 0.42 23.86
C LEU A 10 19.71 -0.07 22.60
N LYS A 11 19.19 -1.31 22.59
CA LYS A 11 18.47 -1.84 21.41
C LYS A 11 16.94 -1.66 21.46
N GLY A 12 16.37 -1.38 22.63
CA GLY A 12 14.92 -1.12 22.78
C GLY A 12 14.51 0.31 22.41
N ALA A 13 15.33 1.31 22.75
CA ALA A 13 14.97 2.72 22.63
C ALA A 13 15.14 3.32 21.21
N CYS A 14 15.69 2.58 20.24
CA CYS A 14 15.91 3.12 18.88
C CYS A 14 14.70 3.00 17.95
N GLY A 15 13.68 2.18 18.28
CA GLY A 15 12.51 2.01 17.42
C GLY A 15 11.58 3.22 17.42
N SER A 16 11.22 3.70 18.60
CA SER A 16 10.38 4.89 18.81
C SER A 16 11.12 6.18 18.45
N ALA A 17 12.40 6.31 18.82
CA ALA A 17 13.20 7.48 18.48
C ALA A 17 13.48 7.60 16.96
N ALA A 18 13.57 6.49 16.22
CA ALA A 18 13.78 6.54 14.78
C ALA A 18 12.52 7.04 14.03
N LEU A 19 11.31 6.72 14.48
CA LEU A 19 10.07 7.20 13.88
C LEU A 19 9.77 8.67 14.24
N ALA A 20 10.01 9.08 15.49
CA ALA A 20 9.90 10.49 15.89
C ALA A 20 10.90 11.39 15.13
N MET A 21 12.11 10.88 14.84
CA MET A 21 13.09 11.60 14.01
C MET A 21 12.77 11.61 12.51
N VAL A 22 11.89 10.73 12.02
CA VAL A 22 11.39 10.80 10.63
C VAL A 22 10.42 11.98 10.48
N GLY A 23 9.54 12.22 11.46
CA GLY A 23 8.60 13.33 11.43
C GLY A 23 9.27 14.71 11.38
N ASP A 24 10.36 14.91 12.12
CA ASP A 24 11.06 16.20 12.18
C ASP A 24 12.10 16.39 11.06
N ARG A 25 12.70 15.30 10.53
CA ARG A 25 13.59 15.37 9.35
C ARG A 25 12.83 15.49 8.04
N ALA A 26 11.67 14.83 7.88
CA ALA A 26 10.85 14.93 6.68
C ALA A 26 10.27 16.34 6.47
N ARG A 27 10.17 17.15 7.54
CA ARG A 27 9.78 18.57 7.45
C ARG A 27 10.83 19.46 6.76
N ALA A 28 12.08 19.01 6.65
CA ALA A 28 13.20 19.82 6.16
C ALA A 28 13.76 19.40 4.78
N GLU A 29 13.33 18.27 4.21
CA GLU A 29 13.68 17.94 2.83
C GLU A 29 12.86 18.80 1.86
N SER A 30 13.52 19.40 0.87
CA SER A 30 12.83 20.14 -0.19
C SER A 30 11.88 19.19 -0.91
N ARG A 31 10.58 19.51 -0.90
CA ARG A 31 9.57 18.75 -1.63
C ARG A 31 10.01 18.57 -3.10
N PRO A 32 9.76 17.40 -3.71
CA PRO A 32 10.11 17.18 -5.10
C PRO A 32 9.38 18.22 -5.96
N SER A 33 10.13 18.87 -6.85
CA SER A 33 9.56 19.81 -7.80
C SER A 33 8.70 19.07 -8.83
N ALA A 34 7.87 19.82 -9.57
CA ALA A 34 7.15 19.24 -10.69
C ALA A 34 8.09 18.53 -11.68
N ALA A 35 9.25 19.12 -11.96
CA ALA A 35 10.24 18.55 -12.87
C ALA A 35 10.94 17.30 -12.30
N ASP A 36 11.05 17.16 -10.98
CA ASP A 36 11.59 15.94 -10.37
C ASP A 36 10.60 14.79 -10.53
N LEU A 37 9.30 15.06 -10.35
CA LEU A 37 8.24 14.08 -10.54
C LEU A 37 8.11 13.67 -12.01
N ASP A 38 8.19 14.61 -12.95
CA ASP A 38 8.12 14.29 -14.39
C ASP A 38 9.29 13.39 -14.81
N ARG A 39 10.49 13.63 -14.26
CA ARG A 39 11.65 12.78 -14.53
C ARG A 39 11.53 11.39 -13.93
N ALA A 40 10.99 11.29 -12.71
CA ALA A 40 10.81 10.01 -12.02
C ALA A 40 9.86 9.06 -12.78
N VAL A 41 8.86 9.62 -13.48
CA VAL A 41 7.91 8.84 -14.30
C VAL A 41 8.53 8.32 -15.59
N GLU A 42 9.51 9.03 -16.16
CA GLU A 42 10.16 8.65 -17.42
C GLU A 42 11.37 7.70 -17.23
N GLU A 43 11.86 7.55 -16.00
CA GLU A 43 13.05 6.74 -15.70
C GLU A 43 12.71 5.24 -15.72
N PRO A 44 13.39 4.43 -16.56
CA PRO A 44 13.25 2.98 -16.49
C PRO A 44 13.69 2.44 -15.13
N ILE A 45 12.89 1.57 -14.53
CA ILE A 45 13.11 1.05 -13.18
C ILE A 45 13.60 -0.40 -13.18
N LEU A 46 13.46 -1.13 -14.30
CA LEU A 46 13.88 -2.53 -14.38
C LEU A 46 15.32 -2.73 -14.87
N ASP A 47 16.13 -3.39 -14.05
CA ASP A 47 17.41 -3.99 -14.42
C ASP A 47 17.22 -5.35 -15.09
N LEU A 48 17.08 -5.32 -16.42
CA LEU A 48 17.03 -6.50 -17.27
C LEU A 48 18.42 -6.89 -17.83
N SER A 49 19.50 -6.35 -17.27
CA SER A 49 20.85 -6.73 -17.67
C SER A 49 21.10 -8.21 -17.32
N GLY A 50 21.17 -9.05 -18.35
CA GLY A 50 21.22 -10.51 -18.23
C GLY A 50 20.18 -11.23 -19.08
N LEU A 51 19.14 -10.54 -19.55
CA LEU A 51 18.11 -11.09 -20.44
C LEU A 51 18.33 -10.62 -21.89
N ALA A 52 19.34 -11.20 -22.55
CA ALA A 52 19.80 -10.76 -23.88
C ALA A 52 18.86 -11.19 -25.02
N ASP A 53 18.23 -12.35 -24.91
CA ASP A 53 17.37 -12.92 -25.94
C ASP A 53 15.89 -12.52 -25.71
N PRO A 54 15.09 -12.34 -26.79
CA PRO A 54 13.65 -12.10 -26.67
C PRO A 54 12.93 -13.20 -25.88
N ILE A 55 11.99 -12.80 -25.04
CA ILE A 55 11.16 -13.72 -24.26
C ILE A 55 9.72 -13.55 -24.74
N GLU A 56 9.37 -14.23 -25.83
CA GLU A 56 8.04 -14.11 -26.43
C GLU A 56 6.98 -14.78 -25.55
N ILE A 57 5.90 -14.06 -25.26
CA ILE A 57 4.76 -14.56 -24.48
C ILE A 57 3.90 -15.45 -25.36
N GLU A 58 3.86 -16.75 -25.07
CA GLU A 58 3.05 -17.75 -25.77
C GLU A 58 1.60 -17.75 -25.29
N SER A 59 1.39 -17.77 -23.97
CA SER A 59 0.06 -17.83 -23.37
C SER A 59 -0.03 -17.08 -22.05
N ILE A 60 -1.23 -16.60 -21.74
CA ILE A 60 -1.59 -16.09 -20.42
C ILE A 60 -2.93 -16.70 -20.03
N ASP A 61 -2.97 -17.37 -18.88
CA ASP A 61 -4.13 -18.08 -18.37
C ASP A 61 -4.60 -17.49 -17.05
N LEU A 62 -5.91 -17.28 -16.90
CA LEU A 62 -6.54 -17.08 -15.60
C LEU A 62 -6.90 -18.45 -15.01
N LEU A 63 -6.24 -18.81 -13.93
CA LEU A 63 -6.46 -20.06 -13.20
C LEU A 63 -7.24 -19.77 -11.91
N LYS A 64 -8.00 -20.75 -11.42
CA LYS A 64 -8.73 -20.67 -10.15
C LYS A 64 -8.46 -21.90 -9.29
N LYS A 65 -8.20 -21.70 -8.00
CA LYS A 65 -8.07 -22.77 -7.00
C LYS A 65 -8.81 -22.36 -5.73
N GLY A 66 -9.93 -23.03 -5.44
CA GLY A 66 -10.83 -22.58 -4.38
C GLY A 66 -11.39 -21.21 -4.72
N ASP A 67 -11.22 -20.25 -3.81
CA ASP A 67 -11.67 -18.86 -3.97
C ASP A 67 -10.55 -17.94 -4.52
N GLU A 68 -9.35 -18.47 -4.75
CA GLU A 68 -8.21 -17.70 -5.25
C GLU A 68 -8.06 -17.81 -6.76
N TYR A 69 -7.68 -16.70 -7.38
CA TYR A 69 -7.37 -16.62 -8.80
C TYR A 69 -5.88 -16.32 -8.98
N PHE A 70 -5.31 -16.91 -10.04
CA PHE A 70 -3.91 -16.75 -10.40
C PHE A 70 -3.82 -16.40 -11.87
N VAL A 71 -2.91 -15.50 -12.23
CA VAL A 71 -2.55 -15.27 -13.63
C VAL A 71 -1.23 -15.98 -13.89
N ARG A 72 -1.19 -16.83 -14.92
CA ARG A 72 0.00 -17.54 -15.33
C ARG A 72 0.40 -17.10 -16.73
N VAL A 73 1.65 -16.68 -16.90
CA VAL A 73 2.27 -16.35 -18.18
C VAL A 73 3.23 -17.45 -18.55
N ARG A 74 3.23 -17.89 -19.81
CA ARG A 74 4.18 -18.86 -20.36
C ARG A 74 4.90 -18.24 -21.56
N SER A 75 6.22 -18.40 -21.62
CA SER A 75 7.03 -18.04 -22.78
C SER A 75 7.13 -19.18 -23.79
N THR A 76 7.42 -18.88 -25.06
CA THR A 76 7.56 -19.87 -26.15
C THR A 76 8.66 -20.90 -25.89
N ASP A 77 9.67 -20.54 -25.10
CA ASP A 77 10.78 -21.43 -24.73
C ASP A 77 10.45 -22.33 -23.53
N GLY A 78 9.27 -22.18 -22.94
CA GLY A 78 8.74 -23.04 -21.88
C GLY A 78 8.66 -22.44 -20.46
N PRO A 79 9.55 -21.52 -20.00
CA PRO A 79 9.45 -20.91 -18.68
C PRO A 79 8.11 -20.24 -18.42
N GLU A 80 7.69 -20.26 -17.15
CA GLU A 80 6.43 -19.69 -16.68
C GLU A 80 6.65 -18.72 -15.51
N GLY A 81 5.81 -17.70 -15.44
CA GLY A 81 5.62 -16.82 -14.28
C GLY A 81 4.18 -16.84 -13.80
N VAL A 82 3.97 -16.58 -12.51
CA VAL A 82 2.66 -16.64 -11.86
C VAL A 82 2.49 -15.45 -10.92
N SER A 83 1.29 -14.89 -10.90
CA SER A 83 0.84 -13.95 -9.88
C SER A 83 -0.45 -14.42 -9.22
N VAL A 84 -0.70 -13.90 -8.03
CA VAL A 84 -2.00 -14.00 -7.35
C VAL A 84 -2.79 -12.75 -7.68
N SER A 85 -4.07 -12.89 -8.02
CA SER A 85 -4.96 -11.73 -8.13
C SER A 85 -5.58 -11.39 -6.77
N ASN A 86 -6.18 -10.22 -6.64
CA ASN A 86 -7.09 -9.97 -5.53
C ASN A 86 -8.49 -10.53 -5.81
N GLY A 87 -9.39 -10.48 -4.81
CA GLY A 87 -10.76 -10.98 -4.93
C GLY A 87 -11.63 -10.24 -5.96
N ARG A 88 -11.15 -9.17 -6.59
CA ARG A 88 -11.89 -8.48 -7.66
C ARG A 88 -11.91 -9.28 -8.96
N ALA A 89 -11.07 -10.30 -9.11
CA ALA A 89 -11.07 -11.20 -10.26
C ALA A 89 -12.44 -11.83 -10.53
N ASP A 90 -13.27 -12.08 -9.49
CA ASP A 90 -14.65 -12.56 -9.66
C ASP A 90 -15.50 -11.68 -10.58
N VAL A 91 -15.21 -10.37 -10.65
CA VAL A 91 -15.98 -9.39 -11.43
C VAL A 91 -15.17 -8.81 -12.58
N PHE A 92 -13.86 -8.67 -12.44
CA PHE A 92 -13.00 -8.01 -13.43
C PHE A 92 -12.37 -8.97 -14.45
N HIS A 93 -12.54 -10.30 -14.31
CA HIS A 93 -11.98 -11.26 -15.26
C HIS A 93 -12.38 -11.03 -16.74
N PRO A 94 -13.56 -10.47 -17.11
CA PRO A 94 -13.85 -10.21 -18.52
C PRO A 94 -12.91 -9.15 -19.11
N ILE A 95 -12.56 -8.10 -18.35
CA ILE A 95 -11.59 -7.08 -18.80
C ILE A 95 -10.21 -7.71 -18.98
N LEU A 96 -9.80 -8.55 -18.02
CA LEU A 96 -8.55 -9.31 -18.13
C LEU A 96 -8.52 -10.15 -19.41
N ASN A 97 -9.52 -11.00 -19.61
CA ASN A 97 -9.54 -11.98 -20.69
C ASN A 97 -9.76 -11.37 -22.08
N GLU A 98 -10.53 -10.28 -22.18
CA GLU A 98 -10.94 -9.72 -23.47
C GLU A 98 -10.09 -8.54 -23.93
N LEU A 99 -9.46 -7.81 -23.00
CA LEU A 99 -8.76 -6.56 -23.30
C LEU A 99 -7.28 -6.57 -22.90
N VAL A 100 -6.92 -7.23 -21.80
CA VAL A 100 -5.53 -7.23 -21.29
C VAL A 100 -4.72 -8.40 -21.84
N ILE A 101 -5.16 -9.64 -21.60
CA ILE A 101 -4.44 -10.85 -22.05
C ILE A 101 -4.16 -10.83 -23.56
N PRO A 102 -5.15 -10.58 -24.45
CA PRO A 102 -4.92 -10.64 -25.89
C PRO A 102 -3.89 -9.65 -26.40
N PHE A 103 -3.64 -8.56 -25.66
CA PHE A 103 -2.62 -7.58 -26.03
C PHE A 103 -1.21 -8.14 -25.86
N PHE A 104 -0.95 -8.93 -24.81
CA PHE A 104 0.39 -9.39 -24.47
C PHE A 104 0.87 -10.61 -25.27
N ILE A 105 -0.04 -11.39 -25.87
CA ILE A 105 0.33 -12.58 -26.64
C ILE A 105 1.21 -12.20 -27.84
N GLY A 106 2.33 -12.92 -28.01
CA GLY A 106 3.33 -12.71 -29.05
C GLY A 106 4.24 -11.50 -28.83
N LYS A 107 4.17 -10.83 -27.67
CA LYS A 107 5.07 -9.73 -27.32
C LYS A 107 6.26 -10.23 -26.51
N ASP A 108 7.36 -9.49 -26.59
CA ASP A 108 8.56 -9.74 -25.78
C ASP A 108 8.34 -9.22 -24.36
N ALA A 109 8.34 -10.12 -23.37
CA ALA A 109 8.13 -9.84 -21.96
C ALA A 109 9.13 -8.80 -21.40
N ARG A 110 10.32 -8.68 -21.99
CA ARG A 110 11.33 -7.69 -21.58
C ARG A 110 10.91 -6.25 -21.86
N GLN A 111 9.90 -6.04 -22.70
CA GLN A 111 9.36 -4.72 -23.05
C GLN A 111 8.22 -4.30 -22.12
N ILE A 112 8.08 -4.89 -20.93
CA ILE A 112 6.92 -4.65 -20.06
C ILE A 112 6.64 -3.16 -19.83
N GLU A 113 7.66 -2.35 -19.48
CA GLU A 113 7.49 -0.91 -19.20
C GLU A 113 6.82 -0.13 -20.34
N PRO A 114 7.35 -0.10 -21.58
CA PRO A 114 6.67 0.59 -22.68
C PRO A 114 5.35 -0.09 -23.09
N LEU A 115 5.20 -1.39 -22.85
CA LEU A 115 3.97 -2.12 -23.17
C LEU A 115 2.78 -1.72 -22.30
N LEU A 116 2.98 -1.23 -21.06
CA LEU A 116 1.89 -0.77 -20.21
C LEU A 116 1.16 0.43 -20.84
N PHE A 117 1.90 1.42 -21.36
CA PHE A 117 1.29 2.56 -22.05
C PHE A 117 0.65 2.16 -23.38
N ASP A 118 1.25 1.22 -24.10
CA ASP A 118 0.66 0.68 -25.32
C ASP A 118 -0.64 -0.09 -25.05
N LEU A 119 -0.71 -0.86 -23.95
CA LEU A 119 -1.92 -1.54 -23.49
C LEU A 119 -3.01 -0.52 -23.13
N TYR A 120 -2.64 0.57 -22.45
CA TYR A 120 -3.57 1.64 -22.10
C TYR A 120 -4.22 2.27 -23.36
N ARG A 121 -3.49 2.35 -24.48
CA ARG A 121 -4.03 2.83 -25.76
C ARG A 121 -4.75 1.75 -26.56
N TYR A 122 -4.36 0.48 -26.40
CA TYR A 122 -4.94 -0.65 -27.11
C TYR A 122 -6.46 -0.69 -26.95
N ARG A 123 -7.19 -0.79 -28.07
CA ARG A 123 -8.66 -0.80 -28.13
C ARG A 123 -9.34 0.31 -27.31
N SER A 124 -8.69 1.45 -27.13
CA SER A 124 -9.18 2.56 -26.29
C SER A 124 -9.40 2.18 -24.82
N ASN A 125 -8.58 1.29 -24.26
CA ASN A 125 -8.61 0.93 -22.84
C ASN A 125 -8.54 2.14 -21.90
N TYR A 126 -7.94 3.26 -22.32
CA TYR A 126 -7.93 4.53 -21.58
C TYR A 126 -9.32 5.06 -21.21
N LYS A 127 -10.39 4.64 -21.91
CA LYS A 127 -11.77 4.98 -21.59
C LYS A 127 -12.36 4.14 -20.45
N LEU A 128 -11.66 3.10 -20.02
CA LEU A 128 -12.02 2.19 -18.93
C LEU A 128 -11.16 2.41 -17.67
N GLN A 129 -10.41 3.52 -17.62
CA GLN A 129 -9.54 3.85 -16.50
C GLN A 129 -10.28 3.72 -15.15
N GLY A 130 -9.64 3.04 -14.19
CA GLY A 130 -10.20 2.73 -12.88
C GLY A 130 -9.82 1.31 -12.45
N LEU A 131 -10.22 0.93 -11.24
CA LEU A 131 -9.80 -0.32 -10.61
C LEU A 131 -10.02 -1.55 -11.51
N ALA A 132 -11.10 -1.56 -12.30
CA ALA A 132 -11.44 -2.69 -13.16
C ALA A 132 -10.39 -2.96 -14.25
N PHE A 133 -9.82 -1.91 -14.83
CA PHE A 133 -8.73 -2.02 -15.80
C PHE A 133 -7.37 -2.20 -15.12
N TRP A 134 -7.07 -1.39 -14.11
CA TRP A 134 -5.76 -1.41 -13.45
C TRP A 134 -5.47 -2.71 -12.71
N CYS A 135 -6.46 -3.29 -12.01
CA CYS A 135 -6.30 -4.63 -11.43
C CYS A 135 -5.95 -5.68 -12.49
N ALA A 136 -6.67 -5.69 -13.61
CA ALA A 136 -6.44 -6.66 -14.66
C ALA A 136 -5.04 -6.53 -15.28
N GLN A 137 -4.55 -5.29 -15.46
CA GLN A 137 -3.18 -5.02 -15.89
C GLN A 137 -2.16 -5.52 -14.84
N ALA A 138 -2.32 -5.12 -13.58
CA ALA A 138 -1.42 -5.45 -12.48
C ALA A 138 -1.16 -6.97 -12.39
N TRP A 139 -2.22 -7.78 -12.50
CA TRP A 139 -2.08 -9.24 -12.40
C TRP A 139 -1.22 -9.83 -13.52
N VAL A 140 -1.33 -9.29 -14.74
CA VAL A 140 -0.47 -9.71 -15.86
C VAL A 140 0.95 -9.21 -15.66
N GLU A 141 1.13 -7.97 -15.25
CA GLU A 141 2.44 -7.38 -14.98
C GLU A 141 3.20 -8.17 -13.91
N PHE A 142 2.57 -8.49 -12.78
CA PHE A 142 3.18 -9.31 -11.73
C PHE A 142 3.63 -10.69 -12.25
N ALA A 143 2.82 -11.32 -13.11
CA ALA A 143 3.15 -12.63 -13.66
C ALA A 143 4.30 -12.54 -14.69
N ILE A 144 4.38 -11.44 -15.45
CA ILE A 144 5.51 -11.14 -16.34
C ILE A 144 6.78 -10.87 -15.52
N LEU A 145 6.71 -10.11 -14.43
CA LEU A 145 7.85 -9.87 -13.56
C LEU A 145 8.35 -11.16 -12.89
N ASP A 146 7.46 -12.05 -12.45
CA ASP A 146 7.84 -13.38 -11.95
C ASP A 146 8.52 -14.23 -13.04
N LEU A 147 8.01 -14.20 -14.28
CA LEU A 147 8.64 -14.87 -15.43
C LEU A 147 10.07 -14.35 -15.67
N LEU A 148 10.25 -13.03 -15.74
CA LEU A 148 11.55 -12.39 -15.96
C LEU A 148 12.53 -12.73 -14.83
N GLY A 149 12.07 -12.66 -13.57
CA GLY A 149 12.88 -13.01 -12.40
C GLY A 149 13.36 -14.46 -12.44
N ARG A 150 12.47 -15.40 -12.76
CA ARG A 150 12.81 -16.82 -12.88
C ARG A 150 13.83 -17.11 -13.96
N ILE A 151 13.69 -16.50 -15.14
CA ILE A 151 14.66 -16.67 -16.24
C ILE A 151 16.01 -16.06 -15.85
N ALA A 152 15.99 -14.89 -15.19
CA ALA A 152 17.21 -14.21 -14.74
C ALA A 152 17.86 -14.87 -13.51
N GLY A 153 17.17 -15.79 -12.83
CA GLY A 153 17.60 -16.32 -11.53
C GLY A 153 17.63 -15.27 -10.43
N LYS A 154 16.79 -14.22 -10.54
CA LYS A 154 16.69 -13.08 -9.62
C LYS A 154 15.31 -13.06 -8.96
N SER A 155 15.23 -12.55 -7.73
CA SER A 155 13.94 -12.14 -7.16
C SER A 155 13.40 -10.92 -7.90
N ILE A 156 12.08 -10.70 -7.87
CA ILE A 156 11.46 -9.49 -8.46
C ILE A 156 12.10 -8.21 -7.89
N GLY A 157 12.39 -8.18 -6.58
CA GLY A 157 13.05 -7.03 -5.95
C GLY A 157 14.44 -6.72 -6.52
N GLU A 158 15.19 -7.74 -6.97
CA GLU A 158 16.49 -7.57 -7.63
C GLU A 158 16.35 -7.09 -9.08
N LEU A 159 15.17 -7.22 -9.69
CA LEU A 159 14.88 -6.60 -10.98
C LEU A 159 14.71 -5.08 -10.85
N PHE A 160 14.30 -4.57 -9.69
CA PHE A 160 14.18 -3.11 -9.43
C PHE A 160 15.49 -2.48 -8.94
N GLY A 161 16.60 -3.21 -8.97
CA GLY A 161 17.92 -2.75 -8.58
C GLY A 161 18.43 -3.32 -7.25
N PRO A 162 19.41 -2.66 -6.61
CA PRO A 162 20.05 -3.17 -5.41
C PRO A 162 19.10 -3.33 -4.22
N ILE A 163 19.12 -4.50 -3.58
CA ILE A 163 18.33 -4.75 -2.37
C ILE A 163 18.83 -3.89 -1.21
N VAL A 164 18.02 -2.91 -0.80
CA VAL A 164 18.35 -1.96 0.29
C VAL A 164 18.11 -2.53 1.68
N ARG A 165 17.18 -3.48 1.84
CA ARG A 165 16.85 -4.15 3.11
C ARG A 165 16.28 -5.54 2.86
N ARG A 166 16.61 -6.51 3.71
CA ARG A 166 16.11 -7.89 3.64
C ARG A 166 15.07 -8.22 4.71
N GLU A 167 14.94 -7.36 5.72
CA GLU A 167 13.97 -7.47 6.79
C GLU A 167 13.15 -6.18 6.79
N VAL A 168 11.82 -6.32 6.88
CA VAL A 168 10.88 -5.19 6.89
C VAL A 168 10.04 -5.27 8.16
N PRO A 169 9.87 -4.16 8.91
CA PRO A 169 8.89 -4.09 9.98
C PRO A 169 7.49 -4.30 9.43
N PHE A 170 6.62 -4.93 10.21
CA PHE A 170 5.21 -5.09 9.91
C PHE A 170 4.36 -4.67 11.11
N TYR A 171 3.11 -4.34 10.83
CA TYR A 171 2.07 -4.13 11.84
C TYR A 171 0.96 -5.16 11.62
N VAL A 172 0.24 -5.48 12.68
CA VAL A 172 -1.00 -6.28 12.58
C VAL A 172 -2.20 -5.34 12.57
N ALA A 173 -3.16 -5.59 11.69
CA ALA A 173 -4.30 -4.70 11.49
C ALA A 173 -5.60 -5.39 11.82
N SER A 174 -6.42 -4.77 12.65
CA SER A 174 -7.81 -5.16 12.81
C SER A 174 -8.69 -4.47 11.76
N GLY A 175 -9.58 -5.24 11.13
CA GLY A 175 -10.63 -4.73 10.26
C GLY A 175 -11.95 -4.44 10.98
N ARG A 176 -12.03 -4.74 12.29
CA ARG A 176 -13.28 -4.77 13.05
C ARG A 176 -13.79 -3.38 13.40
N ARG A 177 -15.11 -3.25 13.38
CA ARG A 177 -15.87 -2.03 13.76
C ARG A 177 -17.11 -2.32 14.58
N ASP A 178 -17.51 -3.59 14.59
CA ASP A 178 -18.63 -4.20 15.32
C ASP A 178 -18.23 -4.67 16.73
N SER A 179 -17.02 -4.35 17.18
CA SER A 179 -16.48 -4.62 18.51
C SER A 179 -16.61 -3.41 19.43
N THR A 180 -16.85 -3.64 20.72
CA THR A 180 -16.63 -2.61 21.74
C THR A 180 -15.13 -2.26 21.85
N PRO A 181 -14.78 -1.09 22.41
CA PRO A 181 -13.37 -0.71 22.63
C PRO A 181 -12.54 -1.77 23.37
N GLN A 182 -13.11 -2.38 24.43
CA GLN A 182 -12.40 -3.40 25.21
C GLN A 182 -12.15 -4.68 24.41
N GLU A 183 -13.16 -5.16 23.66
CA GLU A 183 -13.04 -6.34 22.81
C GLU A 183 -12.04 -6.13 21.67
N GLU A 184 -11.93 -4.90 21.18
CA GLU A 184 -10.97 -4.53 20.14
C GLU A 184 -9.54 -4.58 20.68
N VAL A 185 -9.29 -3.96 21.83
CA VAL A 185 -7.97 -3.94 22.46
C VAL A 185 -7.52 -5.35 22.84
N GLU A 186 -8.40 -6.17 23.42
CA GLU A 186 -8.09 -7.56 23.75
C GLU A 186 -7.73 -8.37 22.50
N TYR A 187 -8.45 -8.14 21.40
CA TYR A 187 -8.14 -8.78 20.12
C TYR A 187 -6.77 -8.35 19.57
N LEU A 188 -6.45 -7.05 19.63
CA LEU A 188 -5.14 -6.54 19.21
C LEU A 188 -4.01 -7.11 20.07
N LYS A 189 -4.20 -7.26 21.38
CA LYS A 189 -3.24 -7.94 22.27
C LYS A 189 -2.98 -9.37 21.83
N GLY A 190 -4.04 -10.12 21.52
CA GLY A 190 -3.91 -11.48 21.00
C GLY A 190 -3.11 -11.53 19.69
N LEU A 191 -3.38 -10.62 18.74
CA LEU A 191 -2.61 -10.53 17.50
C LEU A 191 -1.13 -10.20 17.74
N VAL A 192 -0.83 -9.30 18.68
CA VAL A 192 0.54 -8.94 19.07
C VAL A 192 1.25 -10.15 19.70
N GLU A 193 0.60 -10.86 20.61
CA GLU A 193 1.17 -12.05 21.25
C GLU A 193 1.45 -13.18 20.25
N GLU A 194 0.51 -13.44 19.33
CA GLU A 194 0.65 -14.48 18.32
C GLU A 194 1.75 -14.18 17.30
N SER A 195 1.82 -12.92 16.83
CA SER A 195 2.72 -12.52 15.74
C SER A 195 4.08 -11.99 16.19
N GLY A 196 4.20 -11.56 17.44
CA GLY A 196 5.35 -10.79 17.94
C GLY A 196 5.46 -9.39 17.32
N ALA A 197 4.39 -8.87 16.71
CA ALA A 197 4.35 -7.55 16.13
C ALA A 197 4.60 -6.46 17.18
N LYS A 198 5.23 -5.36 16.74
CA LYS A 198 5.50 -4.17 17.59
C LYS A 198 4.63 -2.97 17.21
N ALA A 199 3.67 -3.19 16.32
CA ALA A 199 2.82 -2.17 15.78
C ALA A 199 1.44 -2.75 15.47
N VAL A 200 0.40 -1.95 15.70
CA VAL A 200 -1.00 -2.31 15.43
C VAL A 200 -1.71 -1.21 14.63
N LYS A 201 -2.69 -1.60 13.82
CA LYS A 201 -3.64 -0.66 13.21
C LYS A 201 -5.08 -1.01 13.61
N PHE A 202 -5.84 -0.03 14.08
CA PHE A 202 -7.27 -0.20 14.38
C PHE A 202 -8.15 0.77 13.62
N ARG A 203 -9.46 0.51 13.66
CA ARG A 203 -10.46 1.31 12.95
C ARG A 203 -11.09 2.34 13.84
N VAL A 204 -11.13 3.58 13.36
CA VAL A 204 -11.94 4.67 13.92
C VAL A 204 -13.10 4.98 12.99
N GLY A 205 -14.14 5.57 13.55
CA GLY A 205 -15.36 5.95 12.84
C GLY A 205 -16.11 4.77 12.23
N GLY A 206 -17.19 5.10 11.53
CA GLY A 206 -17.84 4.20 10.57
C GLY A 206 -17.17 4.32 9.21
N ARG A 207 -17.03 3.21 8.49
CA ARG A 207 -16.51 3.24 7.12
C ARG A 207 -17.46 4.05 6.22
N MET A 208 -16.94 5.04 5.49
CA MET A 208 -17.71 5.88 4.56
C MET A 208 -18.99 6.48 5.17
N SER A 209 -18.95 6.85 6.45
CA SER A 209 -20.17 7.01 7.27
C SER A 209 -20.62 8.45 7.52
N ARG A 210 -19.94 9.45 6.97
CA ARG A 210 -20.27 10.88 7.12
C ARG A 210 -20.35 11.27 8.61
N ASN A 211 -19.23 11.17 9.30
CA ASN A 211 -19.01 11.45 10.72
C ASN A 211 -19.64 10.46 11.71
N GLN A 212 -20.43 9.48 11.27
CA GLN A 212 -21.02 8.53 12.19
C GLN A 212 -19.98 7.52 12.66
N ASP A 213 -19.92 7.30 13.97
CA ASP A 213 -19.11 6.22 14.54
C ASP A 213 -19.78 4.86 14.29
N ALA A 214 -19.01 3.77 14.30
CA ALA A 214 -19.54 2.43 14.07
C ALA A 214 -20.43 1.94 15.22
N LEU A 215 -20.09 2.33 16.44
CA LEU A 215 -20.91 2.19 17.64
C LEU A 215 -20.85 3.51 18.42
N PRO A 216 -21.90 3.87 19.20
CA PRO A 216 -21.92 5.12 19.94
C PRO A 216 -20.66 5.32 20.79
N ASN A 217 -19.94 6.43 20.55
CA ASN A 217 -18.73 6.84 21.28
C ASN A 217 -17.56 5.84 21.24
N ARG A 218 -17.56 4.88 20.31
CA ARG A 218 -16.53 3.83 20.21
C ARG A 218 -15.15 4.44 19.99
N THR A 219 -15.00 5.30 19.00
CA THR A 219 -13.72 5.92 18.61
C THR A 219 -13.10 6.68 19.77
N LYS A 220 -13.89 7.58 20.39
CA LYS A 220 -13.41 8.43 21.49
C LYS A 220 -13.02 7.64 22.73
N THR A 221 -13.58 6.44 22.90
CA THR A 221 -13.21 5.53 24.00
C THR A 221 -12.01 4.65 23.62
N LEU A 222 -11.96 4.16 22.38
CA LEU A 222 -10.94 3.22 21.90
C LEU A 222 -9.54 3.83 21.85
N ILE A 223 -9.42 5.09 21.41
CA ILE A 223 -8.12 5.76 21.24
C ILE A 223 -7.32 5.78 22.55
N PRO A 224 -7.80 6.41 23.65
CA PRO A 224 -7.05 6.45 24.91
C PRO A 224 -6.86 5.05 25.52
N LEU A 225 -7.90 4.21 25.46
CA LEU A 225 -7.85 2.85 26.00
C LEU A 225 -6.76 2.00 25.33
N SER A 226 -6.58 2.17 24.02
CA SER A 226 -5.58 1.42 23.26
C SER A 226 -4.16 1.72 23.74
N ARG A 227 -3.84 3.00 24.02
CA ARG A 227 -2.54 3.35 24.59
C ARG A 227 -2.37 2.84 26.02
N GLU A 228 -3.39 3.01 26.86
CA GLU A 228 -3.37 2.53 28.25
C GLU A 228 -3.08 1.02 28.32
N GLU A 229 -3.74 0.23 27.48
CA GLU A 229 -3.73 -1.22 27.58
C GLU A 229 -2.63 -1.90 26.75
N LEU A 230 -2.25 -1.35 25.60
CA LEU A 230 -1.16 -1.89 24.76
C LEU A 230 0.23 -1.44 25.26
N GLY A 231 0.29 -0.36 26.05
CA GLY A 231 1.51 0.21 26.59
C GLY A 231 2.28 1.09 25.59
N ASP A 232 3.35 1.71 26.05
CA ASP A 232 4.10 2.74 25.32
C ASP A 232 5.01 2.17 24.21
N GLU A 233 5.37 0.89 24.28
CA GLU A 233 6.30 0.24 23.34
C GLU A 233 5.63 -0.19 22.02
N ILE A 234 4.29 -0.27 21.99
CA ILE A 234 3.53 -0.64 20.79
C ILE A 234 3.23 0.62 19.97
N ALA A 235 3.66 0.62 18.70
CA ALA A 235 3.27 1.64 17.73
C ALA A 235 1.79 1.50 17.37
N ILE A 236 1.05 2.60 17.42
CA ILE A 236 -0.39 2.62 17.17
C ILE A 236 -0.67 3.39 15.88
N HIS A 237 -1.43 2.79 14.99
CA HIS A 237 -1.94 3.40 13.76
C HIS A 237 -3.46 3.37 13.79
N ALA A 238 -4.10 4.36 13.16
CA ALA A 238 -5.55 4.41 13.05
C ALA A 238 -5.97 4.67 11.60
N ASP A 239 -7.08 4.06 11.19
CA ASP A 239 -7.66 4.23 9.87
C ASP A 239 -9.18 4.49 9.98
N SER A 240 -9.65 5.60 9.42
CA SER A 240 -11.07 5.96 9.39
C SER A 240 -11.84 5.41 8.20
N ASN A 241 -11.17 5.03 7.12
CA ASN A 241 -11.76 4.68 5.83
C ASN A 241 -12.83 5.71 5.40
N SER A 242 -12.38 6.96 5.19
CA SER A 242 -13.21 8.03 4.64
C SER A 242 -14.43 8.38 5.50
N SER A 243 -14.28 8.29 6.82
CA SER A 243 -15.40 8.49 7.74
C SER A 243 -15.80 9.96 7.85
N TYR A 244 -14.83 10.87 7.85
CA TYR A 244 -15.01 12.19 8.45
C TYR A 244 -14.97 13.35 7.46
N ASP A 245 -15.64 14.45 7.77
CA ASP A 245 -15.27 15.75 7.20
C ASP A 245 -13.99 16.29 7.88
N PRO A 246 -13.35 17.36 7.36
CA PRO A 246 -12.12 17.90 7.93
C PRO A 246 -12.24 18.30 9.41
N THR A 247 -13.37 18.87 9.82
CA THR A 247 -13.56 19.34 11.20
C THR A 247 -13.54 18.18 12.17
N HIS A 248 -14.27 17.11 11.86
CA HIS A 248 -14.31 15.93 12.71
C HIS A 248 -13.02 15.11 12.62
N ALA A 249 -12.40 15.04 11.44
CA ALA A 249 -11.08 14.42 11.27
C ALA A 249 -10.02 15.09 12.14
N ILE A 250 -9.99 16.43 12.20
CA ILE A 250 -9.05 17.17 13.04
C ILE A 250 -9.31 16.90 14.53
N GLU A 251 -10.58 16.78 14.95
CA GLU A 251 -10.93 16.40 16.33
C GLU A 251 -10.34 15.03 16.70
N ILE A 252 -10.56 14.02 15.85
CA ILE A 252 -10.06 12.65 16.07
C ILE A 252 -8.52 12.60 15.96
N GLY A 253 -7.95 13.32 15.00
CA GLY A 253 -6.51 13.43 14.81
C GLY A 253 -5.79 13.96 16.03
N ARG A 254 -6.34 14.97 16.72
CA ARG A 254 -5.78 15.48 17.99
C ARG A 254 -5.80 14.44 19.10
N MET A 255 -6.85 13.61 19.18
CA MET A 255 -6.87 12.51 20.14
C MET A 255 -5.79 11.46 19.82
N LEU A 256 -5.52 11.23 18.53
CA LEU A 256 -4.43 10.34 18.09
C LEU A 256 -3.05 10.92 18.43
N GLU A 257 -2.87 12.25 18.34
CA GLU A 257 -1.65 12.93 18.80
C GLU A 257 -1.43 12.76 20.30
N GLU A 258 -2.48 12.86 21.12
CA GLU A 258 -2.40 12.69 22.58
C GLU A 258 -1.87 11.31 23.01
N ILE A 259 -2.05 10.29 22.17
CA ILE A 259 -1.56 8.93 22.43
C ILE A 259 -0.27 8.59 21.68
N ASP A 260 0.38 9.57 21.04
CA ASP A 260 1.56 9.38 20.19
C ASP A 260 1.35 8.29 19.13
N ALA A 261 0.21 8.36 18.42
CA ALA A 261 -0.05 7.47 17.29
C ALA A 261 0.84 7.85 16.09
N VAL A 262 1.24 6.85 15.31
CA VAL A 262 2.26 6.97 14.26
C VAL A 262 1.74 7.67 13.02
N TYR A 263 0.52 7.34 12.58
CA TYR A 263 -0.16 8.04 11.49
C TYR A 263 -1.68 7.88 11.60
N PHE A 264 -2.40 8.81 10.95
CA PHE A 264 -3.85 8.77 10.76
C PHE A 264 -4.18 8.55 9.28
N GLU A 265 -4.75 7.39 8.96
CA GLU A 265 -5.03 6.93 7.60
C GLU A 265 -6.46 7.26 7.16
N GLU A 266 -6.57 7.82 5.95
CA GLU A 266 -7.80 8.14 5.24
C GLU A 266 -8.85 8.87 6.09
N PRO A 267 -8.51 10.06 6.65
CA PRO A 267 -9.40 10.85 7.51
C PRO A 267 -10.73 11.20 6.84
N CYS A 268 -10.63 11.71 5.61
CA CYS A 268 -11.73 12.24 4.81
C CYS A 268 -12.03 11.34 3.60
N PRO A 269 -13.16 11.53 2.90
CA PRO A 269 -13.41 10.86 1.63
C PRO A 269 -12.18 10.89 0.72
N PHE A 270 -11.69 9.71 0.34
CA PHE A 270 -10.38 9.55 -0.29
C PHE A 270 -10.23 10.36 -1.58
N ASP A 271 -11.32 10.62 -2.29
CA ASP A 271 -11.37 11.38 -3.54
C ASP A 271 -11.55 12.90 -3.32
N HIS A 272 -11.73 13.35 -2.07
CA HIS A 272 -11.77 14.75 -1.66
C HIS A 272 -10.37 15.23 -1.21
N LEU A 273 -9.48 15.39 -2.19
CA LEU A 273 -8.06 15.66 -1.95
C LEU A 273 -7.78 16.92 -1.10
N GLU A 274 -8.55 17.99 -1.30
CA GLU A 274 -8.38 19.24 -0.56
C GLU A 274 -8.85 19.13 0.90
N GLU A 275 -9.86 18.29 1.17
CA GLU A 275 -10.34 18.04 2.53
C GLU A 275 -9.29 17.26 3.33
N THR A 276 -8.74 16.19 2.76
CA THR A 276 -7.62 15.46 3.38
C THR A 276 -6.41 16.37 3.58
N LYS A 277 -6.12 17.26 2.61
CA LYS A 277 -5.04 18.23 2.73
C LYS A 277 -5.24 19.22 3.89
N GLU A 278 -6.46 19.70 4.13
CA GLU A 278 -6.76 20.57 5.27
C GLU A 278 -6.39 19.89 6.60
N VAL A 279 -6.69 18.59 6.72
CA VAL A 279 -6.31 17.78 7.88
C VAL A 279 -4.78 17.64 7.97
N THR A 280 -4.11 17.30 6.87
CA THR A 280 -2.65 17.15 6.76
C THR A 280 -1.88 18.45 7.08
N ASP A 281 -2.44 19.61 6.73
CA ASP A 281 -1.83 20.92 7.02
C ASP A 281 -2.08 21.35 8.47
N THR A 282 -3.14 20.85 9.11
CA THR A 282 -3.54 21.23 10.48
C THR A 282 -2.91 20.36 11.56
N LEU A 283 -2.81 19.05 11.33
CA LEU A 283 -2.31 18.10 12.30
C LEU A 283 -0.77 18.01 12.29
N THR A 284 -0.25 17.54 13.42
CA THR A 284 1.15 17.16 13.60
C THR A 284 1.37 15.65 13.45
N ILE A 285 0.36 14.83 13.75
CA ILE A 285 0.36 13.40 13.37
C ILE A 285 0.38 13.28 11.83
N PRO A 286 1.26 12.45 11.25
CA PRO A 286 1.27 12.21 9.81
C PRO A 286 -0.08 11.70 9.30
N VAL A 287 -0.56 12.27 8.21
CA VAL A 287 -1.75 11.79 7.51
C VAL A 287 -1.35 10.87 6.37
N ALA A 288 -2.00 9.72 6.26
CA ALA A 288 -1.72 8.71 5.25
C ALA A 288 -2.95 8.45 4.36
N GLY A 289 -2.74 8.03 3.11
CA GLY A 289 -3.85 7.62 2.24
C GLY A 289 -3.44 7.24 0.82
N GLY A 290 -4.44 6.86 0.02
CA GLY A 290 -4.27 6.51 -1.39
C GLY A 290 -4.54 5.05 -1.73
N GLU A 291 -5.05 4.22 -0.81
CA GLU A 291 -5.25 2.79 -1.09
C GLU A 291 -6.18 2.57 -2.30
N GLN A 292 -7.24 3.36 -2.47
CA GLN A 292 -8.16 3.23 -3.62
C GLN A 292 -7.73 4.07 -4.83
N GLU A 293 -6.66 4.84 -4.71
CA GLU A 293 -6.21 5.73 -5.78
C GLU A 293 -5.48 4.94 -6.87
N PHE A 294 -5.86 5.20 -8.12
CA PHE A 294 -5.31 4.56 -9.30
C PHE A 294 -4.77 5.56 -10.32
N SER A 295 -5.01 6.84 -10.09
CA SER A 295 -4.57 7.91 -10.95
C SER A 295 -3.17 8.34 -10.52
N GLU A 296 -2.19 8.03 -11.35
CA GLU A 296 -0.83 8.58 -11.27
C GLU A 296 -0.86 10.11 -11.07
N TRP A 297 -1.74 10.83 -11.77
CA TRP A 297 -1.89 12.28 -11.63
C TRP A 297 -2.37 12.72 -10.26
N ARG A 298 -3.23 11.93 -9.61
CA ARG A 298 -3.68 12.22 -8.25
C ARG A 298 -2.61 11.88 -7.21
N PHE A 299 -1.87 10.78 -7.37
CA PHE A 299 -0.67 10.53 -6.55
C PHE A 299 0.36 11.65 -6.72
N ARG A 300 0.61 12.08 -7.96
CA ARG A 300 1.47 13.21 -8.27
C ARG A 300 1.00 14.48 -7.57
N TRP A 301 -0.30 14.76 -7.57
CA TRP A 301 -0.87 15.87 -6.83
C TRP A 301 -0.66 15.73 -5.31
N MET A 302 -0.93 14.54 -4.74
CA MET A 302 -0.76 14.27 -3.31
C MET A 302 0.69 14.52 -2.87
N ILE A 303 1.66 14.04 -3.65
CA ILE A 303 3.09 14.22 -3.35
C ILE A 303 3.50 15.69 -3.50
N GLN A 304 3.16 16.34 -4.62
CA GLN A 304 3.58 17.71 -4.88
C GLN A 304 2.97 18.73 -3.89
N ASN A 305 1.71 18.52 -3.49
CA ASN A 305 0.98 19.47 -2.64
C ASN A 305 1.02 19.12 -1.15
N ARG A 306 1.66 18.00 -0.78
CA ARG A 306 1.54 17.38 0.54
C ARG A 306 0.05 17.21 0.91
N GLY A 307 -0.70 16.59 0.00
CA GLY A 307 -2.09 16.21 0.27
C GLY A 307 -2.19 15.18 1.40
N VAL A 308 -1.18 14.32 1.48
CA VAL A 308 -0.89 13.40 2.59
C VAL A 308 0.61 13.48 2.90
N ASP A 309 1.01 13.03 4.09
CA ASP A 309 2.42 12.86 4.46
C ASP A 309 2.96 11.49 4.03
N ILE A 310 2.08 10.48 3.92
CA ILE A 310 2.42 9.11 3.53
C ILE A 310 1.46 8.64 2.43
N VAL A 311 2.00 8.32 1.25
CA VAL A 311 1.22 7.66 0.19
C VAL A 311 1.14 6.15 0.44
N GLN A 312 -0.03 5.57 0.20
CA GLN A 312 -0.30 4.14 0.43
C GLN A 312 -0.94 3.48 -0.80
N PRO A 313 -0.25 3.38 -1.94
CA PRO A 313 -0.79 2.68 -3.10
C PRO A 313 -1.00 1.18 -2.79
N ASP A 314 -2.15 0.63 -3.17
CA ASP A 314 -2.29 -0.81 -3.34
C ASP A 314 -1.78 -1.18 -4.74
N LEU A 315 -0.81 -2.09 -4.83
CA LEU A 315 -0.18 -2.47 -6.09
C LEU A 315 -1.20 -3.02 -7.11
N HIS A 316 -2.27 -3.69 -6.67
CA HIS A 316 -3.32 -4.15 -7.56
C HIS A 316 -4.20 -3.00 -8.06
N TYR A 317 -4.53 -2.03 -7.19
CA TYR A 317 -5.43 -0.94 -7.56
C TYR A 317 -4.73 0.13 -8.38
N TYR A 318 -3.46 0.40 -8.09
CA TYR A 318 -2.63 1.33 -8.85
C TYR A 318 -2.35 0.83 -10.27
N GLY A 319 -2.16 -0.48 -10.44
CA GLY A 319 -2.09 -1.11 -11.75
C GLY A 319 -0.79 -1.82 -12.08
N GLY A 320 -0.01 -2.23 -11.06
CA GLY A 320 1.36 -2.72 -11.21
C GLY A 320 2.31 -1.96 -10.32
#